data_AF-A0A5J4QYG3-F1
#
_entry.id   AF-A0A5J4QYG3-F1
#
_cell.length_a   1.000
_cell.length_b   1.000
_cell.length_c   1.000
_cell.angle_alpha   90.00
_cell.angle_beta   90.00
_cell.angle_gamma   90.00
#
_symmetry.space_group_name_H-M   'P 1'
#
loop_
_entity.id
_entity.type
_entity.pdbx_description
1 polymer ?
#
loop_
_entity_poly.entity_id
_entity_poly.type
_entity_poly.pdbx_seq_one_letter_code
_entity_poly.pdbx_strand_id
1 'polypeptide(L)'
;MKKWLEYRVFQELKQSTTNTFYIELFVDRQNRREKIYSGIIALFSLFGFVSALISFFSNSVSLPIIGIVCTTISWGTVIFNKFNNIFLLSADDATKLPRIYVHISKYSDELQNLLFQIRKEQINIIEGQEKLTELNVKNSGYKIEASTIFGKMDKKLNKKAADKSDNYLNPIYNDD
;
A
#
# COMPACT_ATOMS: atom_id res chain seq x y z
N MET A 1 20.57 -4.60 31.00
CA MET A 1 20.39 -3.45 30.08
C MET A 1 20.55 -3.82 28.61
N LYS A 2 21.60 -4.55 28.19
CA LYS A 2 21.80 -4.97 26.79
C LYS A 2 20.57 -5.65 26.15
N LYS A 3 20.05 -6.70 26.78
CA LYS A 3 18.83 -7.43 26.33
C LYS A 3 17.61 -6.51 26.13
N TRP A 4 17.47 -5.47 26.95
CA TRP A 4 16.37 -4.51 26.82
C TRP A 4 16.54 -3.63 25.58
N LEU A 5 17.77 -3.18 25.30
CA LEU A 5 18.07 -2.40 24.10
C LEU A 5 17.86 -3.24 22.83
N GLU A 6 18.36 -4.48 22.81
CA GLU A 6 18.14 -5.42 21.71
C GLU A 6 16.65 -5.66 21.46
N TYR A 7 15.88 -5.93 22.52
CA TYR A 7 14.43 -6.06 22.42
C TYR A 7 13.77 -4.81 21.84
N ARG A 8 14.17 -3.62 22.29
CA ARG A 8 13.60 -2.35 21.80
C ARG A 8 13.90 -2.12 20.32
N VAL A 9 15.15 -2.31 19.89
CA VAL A 9 15.56 -2.19 18.48
C VAL A 9 14.80 -3.21 17.63
N PHE A 10 14.65 -4.45 18.13
CA PHE A 10 13.90 -5.49 17.45
C PHE A 10 12.41 -5.16 17.28
N GLN A 11 11.75 -4.58 18.30
CA GLN A 11 10.35 -4.15 18.18
C GLN A 11 10.17 -3.04 17.14
N GLU A 12 11.08 -2.05 17.11
CA GLU A 12 11.07 -1.00 16.08
C GLU A 12 11.31 -1.58 14.68
N LEU A 13 12.19 -2.57 14.56
CA LEU A 13 12.45 -3.28 13.30
C LEU A 13 11.21 -4.06 12.84
N LYS A 14 10.54 -4.77 13.75
CA LYS A 14 9.29 -5.47 13.48
C LYS A 14 8.20 -4.51 13.00
N GLN A 15 8.05 -3.36 13.66
CA GLN A 15 7.10 -2.35 13.23
C GLN A 15 7.45 -1.78 11.85
N SER A 16 8.73 -1.49 11.59
CA SER A 16 9.19 -0.95 10.31
C SER A 16 8.95 -1.93 9.16
N THR A 17 9.32 -3.20 9.33
CA THR A 17 9.10 -4.26 8.32
C THR A 17 7.61 -4.53 8.09
N THR A 18 6.78 -4.50 9.15
CA THR A 18 5.32 -4.58 9.02
C THR A 18 4.79 -3.45 8.14
N ASN A 19 5.26 -2.23 8.34
CA ASN A 19 4.85 -1.08 7.53
C ASN A 19 5.27 -1.23 6.05
N THR A 20 6.47 -1.74 5.79
CA THR A 20 6.93 -2.05 4.42
C THR A 20 6.00 -3.06 3.74
N PHE A 21 5.72 -4.19 4.40
CA PHE A 21 4.81 -5.21 3.88
C PHE A 21 3.38 -4.72 3.72
N TYR A 22 2.96 -3.79 4.59
CA TYR A 22 1.65 -3.19 4.47
C TYR A 22 1.52 -2.36 3.19
N ILE A 23 2.54 -1.56 2.86
CA ILE A 23 2.61 -0.81 1.60
C ILE A 23 2.60 -1.77 0.41
N GLU A 24 3.43 -2.80 0.40
CA GLU A 24 3.49 -3.78 -0.70
C GLU A 24 2.13 -4.43 -0.96
N LEU A 25 1.51 -4.98 0.09
CA LEU A 25 0.22 -5.65 -0.02
C LEU A 25 -0.89 -4.69 -0.45
N PHE A 26 -0.80 -3.42 -0.06
CA PHE A 26 -1.72 -2.39 -0.51
C PHE A 26 -1.56 -2.09 -2.00
N VAL A 27 -0.33 -1.87 -2.46
CA VAL A 27 -0.01 -1.60 -3.88
C VAL A 27 -0.45 -2.77 -4.76
N ASP A 28 -0.15 -4.01 -4.37
CA ASP A 28 -0.59 -5.19 -5.11
C ASP A 28 -2.11 -5.29 -5.22
N ARG A 29 -2.80 -4.98 -4.12
CA ARG A 29 -4.26 -4.98 -4.10
C ARG A 29 -4.83 -3.86 -4.96
N GLN A 30 -4.21 -2.69 -4.97
CA GLN A 30 -4.59 -1.56 -5.81
C GLN A 30 -4.40 -1.91 -7.29
N ASN A 31 -3.25 -2.46 -7.68
CA ASN A 31 -2.96 -2.92 -9.04
C ASN A 31 -3.95 -3.99 -9.50
N ARG A 32 -4.30 -4.95 -8.64
CA ARG A 32 -5.31 -5.97 -8.96
C ARG A 32 -6.70 -5.33 -9.17
N ARG A 33 -7.09 -4.38 -8.33
CA ARG A 33 -8.37 -3.67 -8.45
C ARG A 33 -8.43 -2.83 -9.71
N GLU A 34 -7.34 -2.14 -10.05
CA GLU A 34 -7.21 -1.36 -11.27
C GLU A 34 -7.34 -2.23 -12.52
N LYS A 35 -6.73 -3.41 -12.55
CA LYS A 35 -6.88 -4.36 -13.66
C LYS A 35 -8.32 -4.85 -13.81
N ILE A 36 -8.98 -5.20 -12.70
CA ILE A 36 -10.41 -5.61 -12.72
C ILE A 36 -11.25 -4.44 -13.25
N TYR A 37 -10.98 -3.23 -12.79
CA TYR A 37 -11.68 -2.03 -13.19
C TYR A 37 -11.52 -1.72 -14.69
N SER A 38 -10.29 -1.75 -15.20
CA SER A 38 -9.99 -1.60 -16.62
C SER A 38 -10.72 -2.66 -17.45
N GLY A 39 -10.77 -3.90 -16.97
CA GLY A 39 -11.54 -4.97 -17.60
C GLY A 39 -13.05 -4.68 -17.66
N ILE A 40 -13.63 -4.17 -16.57
CA ILE A 40 -15.06 -3.80 -16.53
C ILE A 40 -15.33 -2.65 -17.52
N ILE A 41 -14.50 -1.62 -17.56
CA ILE A 41 -14.63 -0.52 -18.53
C ILE A 41 -14.56 -1.05 -19.97
N ALA A 42 -13.61 -1.93 -20.25
CA ALA A 42 -13.45 -2.53 -21.57
C ALA A 42 -14.68 -3.35 -22.00
N LEU A 43 -15.34 -4.04 -21.06
CA LEU A 43 -16.59 -4.77 -21.33
C LEU A 43 -17.73 -3.79 -21.65
N PHE A 44 -17.87 -2.70 -20.90
CA PHE A 44 -18.89 -1.68 -21.17
C PHE A 44 -18.64 -0.97 -22.51
N SER A 45 -17.39 -0.68 -22.87
CA SER A 45 -17.07 -0.05 -24.16
C SER A 45 -17.32 -0.98 -25.33
N LEU A 46 -17.01 -2.29 -25.20
CA LEU A 46 -17.38 -3.31 -26.18
C LEU A 46 -18.90 -3.39 -26.38
N PHE A 47 -19.67 -3.37 -25.29
CA PHE A 47 -21.13 -3.38 -25.38
C PHE A 47 -21.67 -2.13 -26.11
N GLY A 48 -21.13 -0.95 -25.80
CA GLY A 48 -21.46 0.28 -26.50
C GLY A 48 -21.13 0.23 -28.00
N PHE A 49 -19.96 -0.33 -28.35
CA PHE A 49 -19.53 -0.51 -29.73
C PHE A 49 -20.44 -1.48 -30.51
N VAL A 50 -20.76 -2.64 -29.93
CA VAL A 50 -21.66 -3.62 -30.56
C VAL A 50 -23.06 -3.03 -30.78
N SER A 51 -23.57 -2.29 -29.80
CA SER A 51 -24.85 -1.57 -29.93
C SER A 51 -24.82 -0.55 -31.07
N ALA A 52 -23.75 0.23 -31.21
CA ALA A 52 -23.57 1.17 -32.30
C ALA A 52 -23.48 0.48 -33.68
N LEU A 53 -22.84 -0.69 -33.74
CA LEU A 53 -22.72 -1.50 -34.95
C LEU A 53 -24.07 -2.05 -35.43
N ILE A 54 -24.88 -2.59 -34.51
CA ILE A 54 -26.25 -3.05 -34.79
C ILE A 54 -27.10 -1.88 -35.30
N SER A 55 -26.91 -0.69 -34.74
CA SER A 55 -27.62 0.53 -35.16
C SER A 55 -27.24 0.96 -36.57
N PHE A 56 -25.97 0.83 -36.94
CA PHE A 56 -25.47 1.14 -38.28
C PHE A 56 -26.04 0.17 -39.33
N PHE A 57 -26.06 -1.13 -39.05
CA PHE A 57 -26.56 -2.14 -39.99
C PHE A 57 -28.09 -2.19 -40.11
N SER A 58 -28.82 -1.79 -39.07
CA SER A 58 -30.29 -1.86 -39.08
C SER A 58 -30.98 -0.66 -39.77
N ASN A 59 -30.22 0.33 -40.24
CA ASN A 59 -30.71 1.56 -40.91
C ASN A 59 -31.83 2.30 -40.14
N SER A 60 -31.99 1.98 -38.85
CA SER A 60 -33.11 2.40 -38.01
C SER A 60 -32.55 3.25 -36.88
N VAL A 61 -32.37 4.54 -37.15
CA VAL A 61 -32.11 5.53 -36.09
C VAL A 61 -33.42 5.73 -35.32
N SER A 62 -33.73 4.79 -34.46
CA SER A 62 -34.88 4.86 -33.57
C SER A 62 -34.45 5.47 -32.23
N LEU A 63 -35.21 6.45 -31.75
CA LEU A 63 -35.15 7.07 -30.42
C LEU A 63 -34.76 6.14 -29.24
N PRO A 64 -35.20 4.86 -29.16
CA PRO A 64 -34.75 3.94 -28.10
C PRO A 64 -33.24 3.70 -28.07
N ILE A 65 -32.53 3.76 -29.19
CA ILE A 65 -31.08 3.49 -29.27
C ILE A 65 -30.27 4.66 -28.67
N ILE A 66 -30.68 5.89 -28.94
CA ILE A 66 -30.09 7.09 -28.33
C ILE A 66 -30.31 7.07 -26.81
N GLY A 67 -31.48 6.58 -26.36
CA GLY A 67 -31.75 6.32 -24.94
C GLY A 67 -30.79 5.31 -24.32
N ILE A 68 -30.43 4.23 -25.02
CA ILE A 68 -29.46 3.21 -24.55
C ILE A 68 -28.03 3.78 -24.49
N VAL A 69 -27.60 4.56 -25.49
CA VAL A 69 -26.27 5.21 -25.48
C VAL A 69 -26.17 6.26 -24.37
N CYS A 70 -27.19 7.12 -24.19
CA CYS A 70 -27.19 8.12 -23.12
C CYS A 70 -27.28 7.50 -21.71
N THR A 71 -28.03 6.41 -21.54
CA THR A 71 -28.12 5.72 -20.24
C THR A 71 -26.83 4.96 -19.91
N THR A 72 -26.17 4.30 -20.86
CA THR A 72 -24.88 3.64 -20.61
C THR A 72 -23.77 4.63 -20.23
N ILE A 73 -23.71 5.81 -20.86
CA ILE A 73 -22.74 6.87 -20.49
C ILE A 73 -23.06 7.44 -19.09
N SER A 74 -24.33 7.63 -18.76
CA SER A 74 -24.76 8.17 -17.46
C SER A 74 -24.55 7.18 -16.31
N TRP A 75 -24.87 5.90 -16.50
CA TRP A 75 -24.55 4.85 -15.51
C TRP A 75 -23.06 4.58 -15.42
N GLY A 76 -22.34 4.63 -16.55
CA GLY A 76 -20.89 4.51 -16.60
C GLY A 76 -20.20 5.57 -15.75
N THR A 77 -20.60 6.84 -15.86
CA THR A 77 -20.04 7.95 -15.07
C THR A 77 -20.45 7.92 -13.59
N VAL A 78 -21.67 7.50 -13.27
CA VAL A 78 -22.11 7.34 -11.87
C VAL A 78 -21.40 6.17 -11.18
N ILE A 79 -21.25 5.03 -11.87
CA ILE A 79 -20.46 3.89 -11.38
C ILE A 79 -18.99 4.30 -11.26
N PHE A 80 -18.44 5.03 -12.24
CA PHE A 80 -17.08 5.57 -12.21
C PHE A 80 -16.84 6.42 -10.95
N ASN A 81 -17.67 7.42 -10.68
CA ASN A 81 -17.50 8.30 -9.52
C ASN A 81 -17.71 7.58 -8.18
N LYS A 82 -18.70 6.69 -8.11
CA LYS A 82 -19.02 6.00 -6.85
C LYS A 82 -18.02 4.88 -6.54
N PHE A 83 -17.46 4.20 -7.55
CA PHE A 83 -16.41 3.20 -7.36
C PHE A 83 -15.02 3.82 -7.17
N ASN A 84 -14.67 4.91 -7.86
CA ASN A 84 -13.37 5.58 -7.71
C ASN A 84 -13.13 6.03 -6.26
N ASN A 85 -14.16 6.63 -5.63
CA ASN A 85 -14.10 7.07 -4.23
C ASN A 85 -14.01 5.95 -3.19
N ILE A 86 -14.37 4.70 -3.55
CA ILE A 86 -14.39 3.56 -2.62
C ILE A 86 -13.15 2.68 -2.78
N PHE A 87 -12.55 2.63 -3.97
CA PHE A 87 -11.54 1.61 -4.29
C PHE A 87 -10.11 2.12 -4.48
N LEU A 88 -9.91 3.41 -4.75
CA LEU A 88 -8.61 3.98 -5.08
C LEU A 88 -8.18 5.01 -4.04
N LEU A 89 -6.89 4.99 -3.69
CA LEU A 89 -6.26 6.02 -2.86
C LEU A 89 -6.32 7.35 -3.64
N SER A 90 -6.42 8.48 -2.93
CA SER A 90 -6.35 9.79 -3.59
C SER A 90 -5.03 9.90 -4.37
N ALA A 91 -5.05 10.55 -5.54
CA ALA A 91 -3.84 10.69 -6.37
C ALA A 91 -2.67 11.31 -5.59
N ASP A 92 -2.96 12.23 -4.67
CA ASP A 92 -1.96 12.85 -3.80
C ASP A 92 -1.32 11.83 -2.84
N ASP A 93 -2.11 11.03 -2.12
CA ASP A 93 -1.61 9.99 -1.22
C ASP A 93 -0.83 8.90 -2.00
N ALA A 94 -1.23 8.59 -3.24
CA ALA A 94 -0.57 7.59 -4.08
C ALA A 94 0.84 8.03 -4.52
N THR A 95 1.06 9.33 -4.75
CA THR A 95 2.39 9.86 -5.11
C THR A 95 3.36 9.92 -3.92
N LYS A 96 2.84 10.00 -2.69
CA LYS A 96 3.64 10.01 -1.45
C LYS A 96 4.11 8.62 -1.04
N LEU A 97 3.35 7.58 -1.41
CA LEU A 97 3.57 6.21 -0.99
C LEU A 97 4.96 5.64 -1.36
N PRO A 98 5.49 5.84 -2.59
CA PRO A 98 6.84 5.38 -2.95
C PRO A 98 7.94 6.05 -2.12
N ARG A 99 7.79 7.35 -1.82
CA ARG A 99 8.74 8.10 -0.99
C ARG A 99 8.77 7.52 0.43
N ILE A 100 7.58 7.34 1.03
CA ILE A 100 7.45 6.73 2.36
C ILE A 100 8.04 5.33 2.39
N TYR A 101 7.77 4.51 1.36
CA TYR A 101 8.34 3.16 1.24
C TYR A 101 9.87 3.17 1.30
N VAL A 102 10.53 4.01 0.50
CA VAL A 102 11.99 4.11 0.47
C VAL A 102 12.56 4.49 1.84
N HIS A 103 11.93 5.45 2.52
CA HIS A 103 12.37 5.87 3.86
C HIS A 103 12.18 4.79 4.92
N ILE A 104 11.03 4.10 4.94
CA ILE A 104 10.77 3.01 5.89
C ILE A 104 11.70 1.83 5.64
N SER A 105 11.93 1.48 4.37
CA SER A 105 12.89 0.43 4.00
C SER A 105 14.30 0.77 4.47
N LYS A 106 14.78 1.98 4.18
CA LYS A 106 16.10 2.44 4.65
C LYS A 106 16.20 2.43 6.17
N TYR A 107 15.14 2.86 6.86
CA TYR A 107 15.09 2.82 8.32
C TYR A 107 15.15 1.39 8.87
N SER A 108 14.46 0.44 8.23
CA SER A 108 14.56 -0.99 8.56
C SER A 108 16.00 -1.50 8.41
N ASP A 109 16.68 -1.16 7.33
CA ASP A 109 18.08 -1.58 7.10
C ASP A 109 19.03 -0.97 8.15
N GLU A 110 18.85 0.31 8.48
CA GLU A 110 19.61 1.00 9.53
C GLU A 110 19.39 0.34 10.92
N LEU A 111 18.15 -0.10 11.23
CA LEU A 111 17.84 -0.84 12.45
C LEU A 111 18.41 -2.27 12.48
N GLN A 112 18.40 -2.99 11.35
CA GLN A 112 19.02 -4.32 11.26
C GLN A 112 20.52 -4.24 11.51
N ASN A 113 21.20 -3.25 10.92
CA ASN A 113 22.62 -3.01 11.15
C ASN A 113 22.91 -2.65 12.61
N LEU A 114 22.09 -1.79 13.22
CA LEU A 114 22.22 -1.45 14.64
C LEU A 114 22.06 -2.69 15.54
N LEU A 115 21.04 -3.52 15.27
CA LEU A 115 20.80 -4.75 16.02
C LEU A 115 21.97 -5.73 15.90
N PHE A 116 22.53 -5.86 14.69
CA PHE A 116 23.72 -6.67 14.45
C PHE A 116 24.94 -6.17 15.24
N GLN A 117 25.21 -4.87 15.21
CA GLN A 117 26.32 -4.25 15.95
C GLN A 117 26.19 -4.48 17.47
N ILE A 118 24.97 -4.37 18.03
CA ILE A 118 24.71 -4.61 19.45
C ILE A 118 24.94 -6.09 19.80
N ARG A 119 24.40 -7.01 18.99
CA ARG A 119 24.55 -8.46 19.22
C ARG A 119 26.01 -8.91 19.13
N LYS A 120 26.78 -8.34 18.20
CA LYS A 120 28.22 -8.60 18.01
C LYS A 120 29.14 -7.81 18.95
N GLU A 121 28.59 -7.03 19.88
CA GLU A 121 29.35 -6.23 20.85
C GLU A 121 30.31 -5.22 20.21
N GLN A 122 29.99 -4.77 18.99
CA GLN A 122 30.78 -3.77 18.26
C GLN A 122 30.54 -2.35 18.78
N ILE A 123 29.42 -2.13 19.46
CA ILE A 123 29.06 -0.86 20.07
C ILE A 123 28.63 -1.07 21.51
N ASN A 124 28.85 -0.06 22.35
CA ASN A 124 28.41 -0.10 23.74
C ASN A 124 26.91 0.25 23.85
N ILE A 125 26.32 0.03 25.02
CA ILE A 125 24.87 0.23 25.25
C ILE A 125 24.46 1.71 25.08
N ILE A 126 25.32 2.64 25.50
CA ILE A 126 25.04 4.09 25.46
C ILE A 126 25.03 4.55 24.00
N GLU A 127 26.06 4.19 23.24
CA GLU A 127 26.17 4.46 21.81
C GLU A 127 25.01 3.84 21.02
N GLY A 128 24.59 2.62 21.39
CA GLY A 128 23.42 1.98 20.80
C GLY A 128 22.10 2.71 21.08
N GLN A 129 21.94 3.29 22.28
CA GLN A 129 20.78 4.10 22.63
C GLN A 129 20.77 5.45 21.89
N GLU A 130 21.93 6.08 21.76
CA GLU A 130 22.10 7.33 21.01
C GLU A 130 21.75 7.12 19.54
N LYS A 131 22.33 6.09 18.89
CA LYS A 131 22.01 5.74 17.50
C LYS A 131 20.53 5.43 17.30
N LEU A 132 19.91 4.67 18.21
CA LEU A 132 18.47 4.39 18.12
C LEU A 132 17.64 5.69 18.22
N THR A 133 18.03 6.61 19.09
CA THR A 133 17.34 7.89 19.27
C THR A 133 17.50 8.77 18.04
N GLU A 134 18.71 8.87 17.48
CA GLU A 134 18.99 9.60 16.24
C GLU A 134 18.15 9.07 15.08
N LEU A 135 18.13 7.75 14.90
CA LEU A 135 17.33 7.09 13.87
C LEU A 135 15.83 7.37 14.05
N ASN A 136 15.34 7.40 15.30
CA ASN A 136 13.94 7.73 15.59
C ASN A 136 13.60 9.18 15.27
N VAL A 137 14.46 10.13 15.64
CA VAL A 137 14.27 11.56 15.35
C VAL A 137 14.26 11.79 13.85
N LYS A 138 15.26 11.26 13.13
CA LYS A 138 15.42 11.37 11.68
C LYS A 138 14.20 10.85 10.90
N ASN A 139 13.55 9.79 11.39
CA ASN A 139 12.43 9.14 10.70
C ASN A 139 11.05 9.49 11.27
N SER A 140 10.97 10.31 12.33
CA SER A 140 9.72 10.68 12.99
C SER A 140 8.67 11.31 12.05
N GLY A 141 9.10 12.21 11.17
CA GLY A 141 8.23 12.85 10.18
C GLY A 141 7.59 11.83 9.23
N TYR A 142 8.40 10.90 8.70
CA TYR A 142 7.90 9.83 7.83
C TYR A 142 7.02 8.82 8.56
N LYS A 143 7.27 8.54 9.85
CA LYS A 143 6.40 7.69 10.69
C LYS A 143 5.01 8.32 10.84
N ILE A 144 4.93 9.64 11.04
CA ILE A 144 3.65 10.37 11.14
C ILE A 144 2.91 10.31 9.81
N GLU A 145 3.59 10.64 8.71
CA GLU A 145 3.00 10.64 7.37
C GLU A 145 2.48 9.24 6.97
N ALA A 146 3.29 8.21 7.23
CA ALA A 146 2.90 6.82 7.03
C ALA A 146 1.65 6.47 7.86
N SER A 147 1.59 6.85 9.13
CA SER A 147 0.42 6.61 9.99
C SER A 147 -0.84 7.29 9.46
N THR A 148 -0.73 8.50 8.89
CA THR A 148 -1.87 9.21 8.29
C THR A 148 -2.41 8.47 7.07
N ILE A 149 -1.53 8.00 6.19
CA ILE A 149 -1.95 7.24 5.00
C ILE A 149 -2.48 5.86 5.41
N PHE A 150 -1.81 5.17 6.32
CA PHE A 150 -2.20 3.85 6.83
C PHE A 150 -3.54 3.86 7.56
N GLY A 151 -3.88 4.98 8.22
CA GLY A 151 -5.21 5.18 8.82
C GLY A 151 -6.35 5.17 7.80
N LYS A 152 -6.06 5.49 6.53
CA LYS A 152 -7.02 5.44 5.41
C LYS A 152 -7.06 4.06 4.72
N MET A 153 -6.12 3.16 5.04
CA MET A 153 -5.98 1.84 4.42
C MET A 153 -6.75 0.74 5.19
N ASP A 154 -7.00 -0.41 4.53
CA ASP A 154 -7.78 -1.52 5.10
C ASP A 154 -7.05 -2.22 6.27
N LYS A 155 -7.62 -2.15 7.47
CA LYS A 155 -7.09 -2.78 8.70
C LYS A 155 -6.83 -4.30 8.56
N LYS A 156 -7.55 -5.01 7.68
CA LYS A 156 -7.31 -6.44 7.44
C LYS A 156 -5.97 -6.71 6.76
N LEU A 157 -5.48 -5.76 5.97
CA LEU A 157 -4.16 -5.84 5.35
C LEU A 157 -3.04 -5.64 6.38
N ASN A 158 -3.24 -4.76 7.36
CA ASN A 158 -2.26 -4.57 8.44
C ASN A 158 -1.99 -5.88 9.21
N LYS A 159 -3.06 -6.65 9.52
CA LYS A 159 -2.89 -7.96 10.16
C LYS A 159 -2.05 -8.91 9.30
N LYS A 160 -2.34 -9.00 8.01
CA LYS A 160 -1.55 -9.84 7.07
C LYS A 160 -0.10 -9.37 6.95
N ALA A 161 0.13 -8.06 6.99
CA ALA A 161 1.47 -7.48 6.96
C ALA A 161 2.27 -7.82 8.22
N ALA A 162 1.62 -7.78 9.38
CA ALA A 162 2.23 -8.18 10.65
C ALA A 162 2.61 -9.67 10.65
N ASP A 163 1.71 -10.54 10.18
CA ASP A 163 1.99 -11.98 10.05
C ASP A 163 3.17 -12.22 9.08
N LYS A 164 3.26 -11.47 7.98
CA LYS A 164 4.38 -11.54 7.01
C LYS A 164 5.70 -11.05 7.63
N SER A 165 5.66 -9.99 8.44
CA SER A 165 6.81 -9.49 9.21
C SER A 165 7.32 -10.53 10.20
N ASP A 166 6.42 -11.15 10.95
CA ASP A 166 6.78 -12.19 11.92
C ASP A 166 7.43 -13.40 11.23
N ASN A 167 6.87 -13.86 10.11
CA ASN A 167 7.45 -14.96 9.34
C ASN A 167 8.82 -14.63 8.73
N TYR A 168 9.09 -13.34 8.43
CA TYR A 168 10.39 -12.91 7.92
C TYR A 168 11.44 -12.81 9.03
N LEU A 169 11.08 -12.25 10.19
CA LEU A 169 12.04 -11.95 11.25
C LEU A 169 12.30 -13.11 12.21
N ASN A 170 11.29 -13.96 12.48
CA ASN A 170 11.43 -15.10 13.39
C ASN A 170 12.62 -16.02 13.06
N PRO A 171 12.78 -16.52 11.82
CA PRO A 171 13.93 -17.40 11.50
C PRO A 171 15.29 -16.69 11.56
N ILE A 172 15.33 -15.36 11.50
CA ILE A 172 16.59 -14.60 11.53
C ILE A 172 17.02 -14.29 12.96
N TYR A 173 16.05 -14.08 13.85
CA TYR A 173 16.30 -13.48 15.17
C TYR A 173 15.82 -14.29 16.37
N ASN A 174 14.94 -15.29 16.15
CA ASN A 174 14.35 -16.15 17.18
C ASN A 174 14.73 -17.63 17.03
N ASP A 175 15.50 -18.03 16.02
CA ASP A 175 16.15 -19.35 15.97
C ASP A 175 17.40 -19.33 16.88
N ASP A 176 17.15 -19.41 18.19
CA ASP A 176 18.08 -19.98 19.18
C ASP A 176 17.61 -21.40 19.52
#